data_AF-A0A6L6AD48-F1
#
_entry.id   AF-A0A6L6AD48-F1
#
_cell.length_a   1.000
_cell.length_b   1.000
_cell.length_c   1.000
_cell.angle_alpha   90.00
_cell.angle_beta   90.00
_cell.angle_gamma   90.00
#
_symmetry.space_group_name_H-M   'P 1'
#
loop_
_entity.id
_entity.type
_entity.pdbx_description
1 polymer ?
#
loop_
_entity_poly.entity_id
_entity_poly.type
_entity_poly.pdbx_seq_one_letter_code
_entity_poly.pdbx_strand_id
1 'polypeptide(L)'
;IPAVIGPVRSARISDIEILQQFGKVAFAYSGAQKKLLPVIAEANVINLGAQRQSPLIYSTDPLRRSPTAMMLQAQKLMANVAEDALPVATSKFVGWTFSEKPETGTAISAVRVSWPANSYTATWSAQEKRWLLSHGDSANLAASGVRLGPTTFVIQLVSITDSIYRDKVGGVTPFSETIGTGKGFILRDGLAISANWSRPTGEQGTTWKTEAGDEIKFAAGQVWIALTDKTPIFTPVAIANNEDATPPSAK
;
A
#
# COMPACT_ATOMS: atom_id res chain seq x y z
N ILE A 1 -10.35 -11.49 8.00
CA ILE A 1 -10.50 -10.10 7.50
C ILE A 1 -11.28 -9.27 8.52
N PRO A 2 -11.06 -7.94 8.63
CA PRO A 2 -11.84 -7.08 9.52
C PRO A 2 -13.35 -7.20 9.26
N ALA A 3 -14.17 -7.07 10.30
CA ALA A 3 -15.63 -7.19 10.16
C ALA A 3 -16.24 -6.05 9.31
N VAL A 4 -15.74 -4.82 9.51
CA VAL A 4 -16.13 -3.62 8.77
C VAL A 4 -14.89 -3.02 8.11
N ILE A 5 -14.98 -2.70 6.83
CA ILE A 5 -13.86 -2.17 6.03
C ILE A 5 -14.31 -0.87 5.34
N GLY A 6 -13.55 0.21 5.49
CA GLY A 6 -13.81 1.42 4.73
C GLY A 6 -13.10 2.69 5.24
N PRO A 7 -13.39 3.85 4.64
CA PRO A 7 -14.39 4.03 3.58
C PRO A 7 -14.03 3.29 2.30
N VAL A 8 -14.99 2.54 1.73
CA VAL A 8 -14.82 1.93 0.41
C VAL A 8 -14.87 3.05 -0.63
N ARG A 9 -13.97 2.99 -1.62
CA ARG A 9 -13.83 4.04 -2.65
C ARG A 9 -13.93 3.46 -4.05
N SER A 10 -13.95 4.37 -5.01
CA SER A 10 -14.11 4.02 -6.42
C SER A 10 -12.92 3.20 -6.93
N ALA A 11 -13.20 2.23 -7.78
CA ALA A 11 -12.20 1.47 -8.51
C ALA A 11 -11.46 2.35 -9.52
N ARG A 12 -10.18 2.04 -9.71
CA ARG A 12 -9.27 2.64 -10.69
C ARG A 12 -8.70 1.54 -11.57
N ILE A 13 -8.22 1.93 -12.76
CA ILE A 13 -7.62 0.97 -13.70
C ILE A 13 -6.40 0.26 -13.10
N SER A 14 -5.58 0.96 -12.30
CA SER A 14 -4.44 0.35 -11.61
C SER A 14 -4.83 -0.72 -10.59
N ASP A 15 -6.03 -0.67 -10.01
CA ASP A 15 -6.48 -1.71 -9.06
C ASP A 15 -6.55 -3.08 -9.77
N ILE A 16 -6.98 -3.10 -11.03
CA ILE A 16 -7.06 -4.34 -11.83
C ILE A 16 -5.66 -4.92 -12.03
N GLU A 17 -4.70 -4.10 -12.43
CA GLU A 17 -3.32 -4.52 -12.66
C GLU A 17 -2.66 -5.02 -11.36
N ILE A 18 -2.92 -4.35 -10.24
CA ILE A 18 -2.40 -4.77 -8.93
C ILE A 18 -2.98 -6.12 -8.53
N LEU A 19 -4.28 -6.36 -8.75
CA LEU A 19 -4.96 -7.56 -8.28
C LEU A 19 -4.61 -8.83 -9.05
N GLN A 20 -4.17 -8.73 -10.31
CA GLN A 20 -3.86 -9.87 -11.18
C GLN A 20 -2.90 -10.90 -10.56
N GLN A 21 -1.94 -10.46 -9.75
CA GLN A 21 -0.94 -11.33 -9.12
C GLN A 21 -1.53 -12.29 -8.07
N PHE A 22 -2.73 -12.01 -7.56
CA PHE A 22 -3.36 -12.79 -6.49
C PHE A 22 -4.31 -13.87 -7.01
N GLY A 23 -4.50 -13.99 -8.34
CA GLY A 23 -5.53 -14.83 -8.94
C GLY A 23 -6.89 -14.14 -9.01
N LYS A 24 -7.97 -14.90 -9.26
CA LYS A 24 -9.33 -14.37 -9.44
C LYS A 24 -9.99 -14.03 -8.10
N VAL A 25 -9.56 -12.93 -7.49
CA VAL A 25 -9.97 -12.50 -6.15
C VAL A 25 -11.26 -11.69 -6.16
N ALA A 26 -11.92 -11.61 -4.99
CA ALA A 26 -13.04 -10.72 -4.75
C ALA A 26 -12.62 -9.24 -4.85
N PHE A 27 -13.28 -8.47 -5.72
CA PHE A 27 -13.01 -7.04 -5.89
C PHE A 27 -14.19 -6.18 -5.41
N ALA A 28 -14.01 -5.56 -4.25
CA ALA A 28 -14.97 -4.70 -3.58
C ALA A 28 -14.63 -3.22 -3.78
N TYR A 29 -15.59 -2.43 -4.29
CA TYR A 29 -15.40 -1.01 -4.61
C TYR A 29 -16.75 -0.25 -4.57
N SER A 30 -16.73 1.08 -4.39
CA SER A 30 -17.96 1.89 -4.17
C SER A 30 -18.51 2.61 -5.42
N GLY A 31 -18.02 2.24 -6.59
CA GLY A 31 -18.32 2.89 -7.87
C GLY A 31 -17.09 2.97 -8.79
N ALA A 32 -17.29 3.27 -10.06
CA ALA A 32 -16.20 3.43 -11.01
C ALA A 32 -16.60 4.43 -12.09
N GLN A 33 -15.62 4.92 -12.84
CA GLN A 33 -15.94 5.64 -14.08
C GLN A 33 -16.73 4.74 -15.02
N LYS A 34 -17.75 5.28 -15.70
CA LYS A 34 -18.66 4.47 -16.54
C LYS A 34 -17.91 3.64 -17.59
N LYS A 35 -16.86 4.21 -18.20
CA LYS A 35 -16.01 3.53 -19.20
C LYS A 35 -15.14 2.40 -18.59
N LEU A 36 -14.91 2.41 -17.28
CA LEU A 36 -14.13 1.38 -16.58
C LEU A 36 -15.00 0.16 -16.22
N LEU A 37 -16.34 0.30 -16.16
CA LEU A 37 -17.23 -0.80 -15.76
C LEU A 37 -17.14 -2.04 -16.68
N PRO A 38 -17.11 -1.91 -18.02
CA PRO A 38 -16.90 -3.07 -18.90
C PRO A 38 -15.53 -3.73 -18.67
N VAL A 39 -14.49 -2.94 -18.48
CA VAL A 39 -13.13 -3.44 -18.21
C VAL A 39 -13.07 -4.22 -16.90
N ILE A 40 -13.74 -3.76 -15.84
CA ILE A 40 -13.86 -4.52 -14.58
C ILE A 40 -14.63 -5.83 -14.80
N ALA A 41 -15.66 -5.83 -15.65
CA ALA A 41 -16.46 -7.03 -15.92
C ALA A 41 -15.67 -8.11 -16.67
N GLU A 42 -14.71 -7.70 -17.50
CA GLU A 42 -13.83 -8.59 -18.29
C GLU A 42 -12.53 -8.96 -17.54
N ALA A 43 -12.18 -8.21 -16.49
CA ALA A 43 -10.96 -8.43 -15.71
C ALA A 43 -10.97 -9.76 -14.94
N ASN A 44 -9.77 -10.24 -14.58
CA ASN A 44 -9.57 -11.45 -13.78
C ASN A 44 -9.89 -11.24 -12.28
N VAL A 45 -11.11 -10.79 -11.97
CA VAL A 45 -11.61 -10.55 -10.62
C VAL A 45 -13.07 -11.02 -10.50
N ILE A 46 -13.54 -11.23 -9.29
CA ILE A 46 -14.97 -11.38 -8.99
C ILE A 46 -15.51 -9.99 -8.64
N ASN A 47 -16.29 -9.41 -9.55
CA ASN A 47 -16.84 -8.07 -9.37
C ASN A 47 -17.94 -8.06 -8.29
N LEU A 48 -17.58 -7.57 -7.10
CA LEU A 48 -18.47 -7.43 -5.95
C LEU A 48 -18.69 -5.95 -5.59
N GLY A 49 -18.64 -5.06 -6.57
CA GLY A 49 -18.83 -3.62 -6.36
C GLY A 49 -20.21 -3.28 -5.78
N ALA A 50 -20.28 -2.17 -5.04
CA ALA A 50 -21.47 -1.77 -4.27
C ALA A 50 -22.76 -1.67 -5.10
N GLN A 51 -22.67 -1.30 -6.38
CA GLN A 51 -23.82 -1.22 -7.29
C GLN A 51 -24.47 -2.58 -7.60
N ARG A 52 -23.79 -3.68 -7.26
CA ARG A 52 -24.23 -5.07 -7.49
C ARG A 52 -24.63 -5.78 -6.20
N GLN A 53 -24.59 -5.08 -5.06
CA GLN A 53 -24.68 -5.69 -3.74
C GLN A 53 -25.72 -4.95 -2.89
N SER A 54 -26.31 -5.66 -1.93
CA SER A 54 -27.34 -5.09 -1.05
C SER A 54 -26.79 -3.95 -0.17
N PRO A 55 -27.62 -2.96 0.22
CA PRO A 55 -27.28 -1.99 1.26
C PRO A 55 -26.90 -2.62 2.62
N LEU A 56 -27.28 -3.88 2.86
CA LEU A 56 -26.84 -4.63 4.03
C LEU A 56 -25.35 -5.01 3.99
N ILE A 57 -24.75 -5.04 2.80
CA ILE A 57 -23.34 -5.31 2.56
C ILE A 57 -22.56 -4.00 2.46
N TYR A 58 -23.07 -3.03 1.68
CA TYR A 58 -22.49 -1.69 1.58
C TYR A 58 -23.40 -0.68 2.23
N SER A 59 -23.06 -0.28 3.44
CA SER A 59 -23.87 0.62 4.27
C SER A 59 -23.19 1.97 4.43
N THR A 60 -23.98 3.05 4.52
CA THR A 60 -23.48 4.37 4.91
C THR A 60 -23.33 4.45 6.43
N ASP A 61 -22.15 4.83 6.90
CA ASP A 61 -21.89 5.19 8.29
C ASP A 61 -22.53 6.56 8.58
N PRO A 62 -23.52 6.66 9.50
CA PRO A 62 -24.22 7.90 9.79
C PRO A 62 -23.34 8.96 10.47
N LEU A 63 -22.19 8.58 11.03
CA LEU A 63 -21.24 9.51 11.65
C LEU A 63 -20.28 10.13 10.63
N ARG A 64 -20.36 9.71 9.36
CA ARG A 64 -19.51 10.19 8.27
C ARG A 64 -20.33 10.93 7.22
N ARG A 65 -19.68 11.85 6.52
CA ARG A 65 -20.27 12.57 5.38
C ARG A 65 -19.88 11.90 4.07
N SER A 66 -20.81 11.83 3.13
CA SER A 66 -20.48 11.46 1.75
C SER A 66 -19.42 12.42 1.19
N PRO A 67 -18.44 11.94 0.39
CA PRO A 67 -18.37 10.61 -0.21
C PRO A 67 -17.47 9.61 0.54
N THR A 68 -17.16 9.85 1.82
CA THR A 68 -16.27 9.02 2.66
C THR A 68 -17.03 8.24 3.75
N ALA A 69 -18.32 8.00 3.53
CA ALA A 69 -19.19 7.33 4.49
C ALA A 69 -19.53 5.87 4.16
N MET A 70 -19.20 5.36 2.97
CA MET A 70 -19.56 3.98 2.59
C MET A 70 -18.63 2.96 3.26
N MET A 71 -19.20 2.01 3.98
CA MET A 71 -18.50 0.93 4.69
C MET A 71 -18.97 -0.43 4.19
N LEU A 72 -18.04 -1.38 4.08
CA LEU A 72 -18.28 -2.77 3.71
C LEU A 72 -18.45 -3.64 4.95
N GLN A 73 -19.56 -4.37 5.02
CA GLN A 73 -19.83 -5.44 5.99
C GLN A 73 -19.22 -6.75 5.47
N ALA A 74 -17.93 -6.96 5.77
CA ALA A 74 -17.13 -7.99 5.10
C ALA A 74 -17.63 -9.42 5.34
N GLN A 75 -18.11 -9.72 6.55
CA GLN A 75 -18.63 -11.06 6.88
C GLN A 75 -19.89 -11.40 6.09
N LYS A 76 -20.79 -10.42 5.88
CA LYS A 76 -21.99 -10.62 5.04
C LYS A 76 -21.63 -10.82 3.58
N LEU A 77 -20.68 -10.03 3.05
CA LEU A 77 -20.20 -10.23 1.69
C LEU A 77 -19.62 -11.65 1.50
N MET A 78 -18.79 -12.10 2.44
CA MET A 78 -18.17 -13.43 2.35
C MET A 78 -19.17 -14.57 2.56
N ALA A 79 -20.23 -14.35 3.35
CA ALA A 79 -21.33 -15.31 3.45
C ALA A 79 -22.04 -15.49 2.09
N ASN A 80 -22.38 -14.39 1.41
CA ASN A 80 -22.97 -14.45 0.07
C ASN A 80 -22.02 -15.11 -0.94
N VAL A 81 -20.71 -14.81 -0.89
CA VAL A 81 -19.70 -15.48 -1.74
C VAL A 81 -19.75 -17.00 -1.57
N ALA A 82 -19.88 -17.48 -0.33
CA ALA A 82 -19.96 -18.90 -0.03
C ALA A 82 -21.31 -19.52 -0.44
N GLU A 83 -22.42 -18.85 -0.14
CA GLU A 83 -23.79 -19.27 -0.47
C GLU A 83 -23.99 -19.39 -2.00
N ASP A 84 -23.54 -18.39 -2.75
CA ASP A 84 -23.63 -18.36 -4.21
C ASP A 84 -22.54 -19.20 -4.90
N ALA A 85 -21.67 -19.86 -4.12
CA ALA A 85 -20.51 -20.61 -4.60
C ALA A 85 -19.66 -19.82 -5.63
N LEU A 86 -19.46 -18.52 -5.40
CA LEU A 86 -18.72 -17.68 -6.32
C LEU A 86 -17.27 -18.18 -6.43
N PRO A 87 -16.67 -18.20 -7.63
CA PRO A 87 -15.34 -18.76 -7.86
C PRO A 87 -14.24 -17.77 -7.44
N VAL A 88 -14.29 -17.31 -6.19
CA VAL A 88 -13.24 -16.50 -5.56
C VAL A 88 -12.05 -17.41 -5.25
N ALA A 89 -10.92 -17.15 -5.90
CA ALA A 89 -9.72 -17.94 -5.69
C ALA A 89 -9.15 -17.75 -4.27
N THR A 90 -8.49 -18.79 -3.76
CA THR A 90 -7.50 -18.60 -2.68
C THR A 90 -6.38 -17.74 -3.24
N SER A 91 -6.05 -16.66 -2.53
CA SER A 91 -5.04 -15.70 -2.98
C SER A 91 -3.69 -16.39 -3.21
N LYS A 92 -3.09 -16.14 -4.38
CA LYS A 92 -1.76 -16.65 -4.71
C LYS A 92 -0.70 -15.91 -3.91
N PHE A 93 0.34 -16.64 -3.52
CA PHE A 93 1.54 -16.05 -2.96
C PHE A 93 2.31 -15.27 -4.04
N VAL A 94 2.73 -14.06 -3.70
CA VAL A 94 3.36 -13.10 -4.63
C VAL A 94 4.89 -13.23 -4.73
N GLY A 95 5.48 -14.24 -4.09
CA GLY A 95 6.89 -14.59 -4.29
C GLY A 95 7.90 -13.92 -3.34
N TRP A 96 7.47 -13.16 -2.33
CA TRP A 96 8.40 -12.49 -1.40
C TRP A 96 8.94 -13.41 -0.32
N THR A 97 10.26 -13.47 -0.18
CA THR A 97 10.91 -14.21 0.90
C THR A 97 11.14 -13.35 2.14
N PHE A 98 11.30 -13.99 3.30
CA PHE A 98 11.40 -13.31 4.59
C PHE A 98 12.67 -13.71 5.35
N SER A 99 13.22 -12.77 6.12
CA SER A 99 14.42 -12.95 6.95
C SER A 99 14.34 -12.11 8.21
N GLU A 100 14.93 -12.58 9.31
CA GLU A 100 15.11 -11.79 10.54
C GLU A 100 16.17 -10.70 10.39
N LYS A 101 17.21 -10.96 9.60
CA LYS A 101 18.29 -10.00 9.35
C LYS A 101 18.05 -9.27 8.03
N PRO A 102 18.07 -7.92 8.03
CA PRO A 102 18.01 -7.16 6.79
C PRO A 102 19.36 -7.20 6.06
N GLU A 103 19.33 -6.88 4.78
CA GLU A 103 20.49 -6.52 3.99
C GLU A 103 21.08 -5.18 4.48
N THR A 104 22.22 -4.77 3.92
CA THR A 104 22.79 -3.46 4.20
C THR A 104 21.90 -2.35 3.63
N GLY A 105 21.72 -1.29 4.42
CA GLY A 105 20.91 -0.14 4.05
C GLY A 105 21.30 1.09 4.88
N THR A 106 20.75 2.23 4.51
CA THR A 106 20.99 3.49 5.21
C THR A 106 20.08 3.58 6.42
N ALA A 107 20.63 3.81 7.61
CA ALA A 107 19.83 4.04 8.81
C ALA A 107 19.04 5.34 8.73
N ILE A 108 17.73 5.25 8.92
CA ILE A 108 16.82 6.39 8.88
C ILE A 108 15.87 6.36 10.10
N SER A 109 15.45 7.52 10.56
CA SER A 109 14.43 7.66 11.60
C SER A 109 13.03 7.77 11.00
N ALA A 110 12.92 8.33 9.79
CA ALA A 110 11.66 8.48 9.09
C ALA A 110 11.83 8.60 7.57
N VAL A 111 10.74 8.42 6.84
CA VAL A 111 10.61 8.75 5.42
C VAL A 111 9.30 9.48 5.16
N ARG A 112 9.33 10.49 4.30
CA ARG A 112 8.15 11.16 3.76
C ARG A 112 7.94 10.78 2.30
N VAL A 113 6.77 10.26 1.98
CA VAL A 113 6.34 9.92 0.62
C VAL A 113 5.22 10.87 0.21
N SER A 114 5.33 11.44 -0.99
CA SER A 114 4.42 12.49 -1.47
C SER A 114 3.81 12.15 -2.82
N TRP A 115 2.60 12.67 -3.02
CA TRP A 115 1.80 12.71 -4.25
C TRP A 115 1.43 14.18 -4.52
N PRO A 116 0.80 14.53 -5.65
CA PRO A 116 0.42 15.92 -5.93
C PRO A 116 -0.46 16.57 -4.86
N ALA A 117 -1.43 15.82 -4.32
CA ALA A 117 -2.42 16.36 -3.38
C ALA A 117 -2.22 15.89 -1.93
N ASN A 118 -1.23 15.04 -1.65
CA ASN A 118 -1.09 14.45 -0.32
C ASN A 118 0.31 13.89 -0.03
N SER A 119 0.60 13.63 1.24
CA SER A 119 1.82 12.96 1.70
C SER A 119 1.61 12.19 2.99
N TYR A 120 2.39 11.13 3.17
CA TYR A 120 2.46 10.36 4.40
C TYR A 120 3.89 10.35 4.93
N THR A 121 4.03 10.30 6.24
CA THR A 121 5.32 10.07 6.89
C THR A 121 5.28 8.72 7.59
N ALA A 122 6.32 7.91 7.39
CA ALA A 122 6.54 6.65 8.10
C ALA A 122 7.73 6.84 9.04
N THR A 123 7.50 6.75 10.34
CA THR A 123 8.55 6.89 11.38
C THR A 123 8.88 5.53 11.97
N TRP A 124 10.16 5.19 12.08
CA TRP A 124 10.56 3.93 12.70
C TRP A 124 10.30 3.95 14.20
N SER A 125 9.65 2.92 14.73
CA SER A 125 9.53 2.69 16.17
C SER A 125 10.40 1.50 16.57
N ALA A 126 11.48 1.76 17.30
CA ALA A 126 12.34 0.69 17.83
C ALA A 126 11.60 -0.18 18.87
N GLN A 127 10.68 0.42 19.64
CA GLN A 127 9.87 -0.27 20.63
C GLN A 127 8.89 -1.25 19.95
N GLU A 128 8.21 -0.82 18.89
CA GLU A 128 7.22 -1.63 18.19
C GLU A 128 7.81 -2.45 17.03
N LYS A 129 9.09 -2.23 16.70
CA LYS A 129 9.82 -2.84 15.57
C LYS A 129 9.05 -2.75 14.25
N ARG A 130 8.46 -1.58 13.98
CA ARG A 130 7.67 -1.31 12.78
C ARG A 130 7.65 0.18 12.43
N TRP A 131 7.25 0.48 11.21
CA TRP A 131 7.00 1.84 10.75
C TRP A 131 5.63 2.32 11.22
N LEU A 132 5.55 3.53 11.76
CA LEU A 132 4.32 4.17 12.23
C LEU A 132 3.93 5.29 11.28
N LEU A 133 2.74 5.21 10.69
CA LEU A 133 2.29 6.21 9.72
C LEU A 133 1.64 7.43 10.37
N SER A 134 1.90 8.59 9.79
CA SER A 134 1.13 9.81 9.98
C SER A 134 0.69 10.38 8.63
N HIS A 135 -0.44 11.05 8.65
CA HIS A 135 -0.97 11.85 7.56
C HIS A 135 -0.89 13.31 7.97
N GLY A 136 -0.02 14.08 7.31
CA GLY A 136 0.43 15.37 7.86
C GLY A 136 1.04 15.16 9.25
N ASP A 137 0.61 15.96 10.22
CA ASP A 137 1.08 15.90 11.61
C ASP A 137 0.23 14.96 12.49
N SER A 138 -0.80 14.34 11.93
CA SER A 138 -1.72 13.47 12.67
C SER A 138 -1.35 12.00 12.53
N ALA A 139 -1.35 11.27 13.64
CA ALA A 139 -1.19 9.81 13.63
C ALA A 139 -2.28 9.17 12.76
N ASN A 140 -1.89 8.25 11.88
CA ASN A 140 -2.85 7.54 11.04
C ASN A 140 -3.40 6.33 11.81
N LEU A 141 -4.64 6.43 12.28
CA LEU A 141 -5.23 5.44 13.20
C LEU A 141 -6.27 4.55 12.50
N ALA A 142 -6.31 3.28 12.92
CA ALA A 142 -7.44 2.41 12.67
C ALA A 142 -8.64 2.82 13.56
N ALA A 143 -9.83 2.29 13.26
CA ALA A 143 -11.02 2.49 14.08
C ALA A 143 -10.85 2.01 15.54
N SER A 144 -9.93 1.07 15.79
CA SER A 144 -9.57 0.59 17.13
C SER A 144 -8.68 1.56 17.92
N GLY A 145 -8.23 2.68 17.32
CA GLY A 145 -7.26 3.60 17.92
C GLY A 145 -5.80 3.18 17.73
N VAL A 146 -5.54 1.99 17.18
CA VAL A 146 -4.17 1.52 16.88
C VAL A 146 -3.58 2.34 15.73
N ARG A 147 -2.37 2.87 15.93
CA ARG A 147 -1.63 3.56 14.87
C ARG A 147 -1.19 2.58 13.79
N LEU A 148 -1.58 2.85 12.56
CA LEU A 148 -1.31 2.04 11.40
C LEU A 148 0.18 2.09 11.04
N GLY A 149 0.68 0.95 10.54
CA GLY A 149 1.93 0.90 9.81
C GLY A 149 2.64 -0.45 9.88
N PRO A 150 3.44 -0.77 8.85
CA PRO A 150 3.94 -2.11 8.57
C PRO A 150 5.31 -2.41 9.21
N THR A 151 5.69 -3.70 9.24
CA THR A 151 7.08 -4.09 9.49
C THR A 151 7.97 -3.83 8.27
N THR A 152 7.42 -4.00 7.06
CA THR A 152 8.08 -3.63 5.79
C THR A 152 7.28 -2.56 5.04
N PHE A 153 7.87 -1.39 4.82
CA PHE A 153 7.30 -0.34 3.98
C PHE A 153 8.07 -0.27 2.66
N VAL A 154 7.37 -0.47 1.55
CA VAL A 154 7.93 -0.49 0.21
C VAL A 154 7.60 0.82 -0.48
N ILE A 155 8.58 1.46 -1.08
CA ILE A 155 8.39 2.60 -1.96
C ILE A 155 8.74 2.13 -3.37
N GLN A 156 7.73 1.95 -4.21
CA GLN A 156 7.92 1.55 -5.61
C GLN A 156 7.81 2.80 -6.48
N LEU A 157 8.93 3.20 -7.10
CA LEU A 157 8.91 4.29 -8.06
C LEU A 157 8.35 3.78 -9.37
N VAL A 158 7.22 4.34 -9.78
CA VAL A 158 6.45 3.94 -10.96
C VAL A 158 6.11 5.15 -11.81
N SER A 159 5.85 4.93 -13.09
CA SER A 159 5.25 5.96 -13.93
C SER A 159 3.80 6.20 -13.48
N ILE A 160 3.44 7.46 -13.24
CA ILE A 160 2.07 7.87 -12.95
C ILE A 160 1.63 8.85 -14.04
N THR A 161 0.67 8.43 -14.86
CA THR A 161 0.20 9.20 -16.02
C THR A 161 -1.31 9.36 -16.01
N ASP A 162 -1.80 10.32 -16.79
CA ASP A 162 -3.22 10.46 -17.07
C ASP A 162 -3.76 9.21 -17.77
N SER A 163 -4.77 8.55 -17.21
CA SER A 163 -5.47 7.49 -17.93
C SER A 163 -6.50 8.06 -18.92
N ILE A 164 -7.06 7.19 -19.75
CA ILE A 164 -8.21 7.50 -20.61
C ILE A 164 -9.52 7.72 -19.83
N TYR A 165 -9.55 7.43 -18.52
CA TYR A 165 -10.74 7.52 -17.69
C TYR A 165 -10.82 8.91 -17.04
N ARG A 166 -11.77 9.71 -17.53
CA ARG A 166 -12.03 11.09 -17.10
C ARG A 166 -13.43 11.20 -16.52
N ASP A 167 -13.59 12.01 -15.49
CA ASP A 167 -14.90 12.37 -14.96
C ASP A 167 -15.61 13.40 -15.86
N LYS A 168 -16.88 13.70 -15.55
CA LYS A 168 -17.71 14.62 -16.35
C LYS A 168 -17.21 16.08 -16.33
N VAL A 169 -16.38 16.45 -15.37
CA VAL A 169 -15.84 17.82 -15.20
C VAL A 169 -14.35 17.91 -15.58
N GLY A 170 -13.79 16.86 -16.20
CA GLY A 170 -12.44 16.84 -16.74
C GLY A 170 -11.37 16.27 -15.81
N GLY A 171 -11.72 15.87 -14.58
CA GLY A 171 -10.81 15.23 -13.63
C GLY A 171 -10.33 13.88 -14.16
N VAL A 172 -9.01 13.68 -14.18
CA VAL A 172 -8.39 12.46 -14.73
C VAL A 172 -8.13 11.47 -13.62
N THR A 173 -8.46 10.20 -13.86
CA THR A 173 -8.00 9.12 -13.00
C THR A 173 -6.57 8.80 -13.38
N PRO A 174 -5.58 8.95 -12.48
CA PRO A 174 -4.22 8.57 -12.79
C PRO A 174 -4.11 7.04 -12.96
N PHE A 175 -3.22 6.62 -13.85
CA PHE A 175 -2.76 5.26 -13.99
C PHE A 175 -1.33 5.17 -13.44
N SER A 176 -1.14 4.33 -12.42
CA SER A 176 0.16 3.90 -11.93
C SER A 176 0.53 2.60 -12.64
N GLU A 177 1.63 2.63 -13.39
CA GLU A 177 2.16 1.49 -14.14
C GLU A 177 3.02 0.61 -13.22
N THR A 178 2.48 -0.54 -12.82
CA THR A 178 3.10 -1.45 -11.85
C THR A 178 3.74 -2.67 -12.48
N ILE A 179 3.45 -2.94 -13.76
CA ILE A 179 4.14 -3.92 -14.60
C ILE A 179 5.33 -3.24 -15.28
N GLY A 180 6.49 -3.89 -15.27
CA GLY A 180 7.72 -3.37 -15.84
C GLY A 180 8.90 -3.53 -14.89
N THR A 181 9.81 -2.58 -14.91
CA THR A 181 10.97 -2.52 -14.02
C THR A 181 11.21 -1.09 -13.56
N GLY A 182 11.90 -0.92 -12.44
CA GLY A 182 12.23 0.41 -11.97
C GLY A 182 13.04 0.41 -10.68
N LYS A 183 13.19 1.60 -10.10
CA LYS A 183 13.87 1.83 -8.82
C LYS A 183 12.86 1.88 -7.68
N GLY A 184 13.33 1.68 -6.47
CA GLY A 184 12.52 1.83 -5.27
C GLY A 184 13.33 1.62 -4.01
N PHE A 185 12.62 1.50 -2.90
CA PHE A 185 13.21 1.32 -1.58
C PHE A 185 12.43 0.29 -0.78
N ILE A 186 13.15 -0.60 -0.10
CA ILE A 186 12.59 -1.49 0.92
C ILE A 186 12.99 -0.94 2.29
N LEU A 187 12.01 -0.63 3.11
CA LEU A 187 12.20 -0.06 4.44
C LEU A 187 11.80 -1.09 5.48
N ARG A 188 12.76 -1.51 6.30
CA ARG A 188 12.56 -2.47 7.38
C ARG A 188 13.67 -2.28 8.42
N ASP A 189 13.39 -2.63 9.67
CA ASP A 189 14.41 -2.59 10.74
C ASP A 189 15.11 -1.23 10.91
N GLY A 190 14.40 -0.12 10.62
CA GLY A 190 14.97 1.25 10.67
C GLY A 190 15.94 1.57 9.54
N LEU A 191 16.03 0.73 8.51
CA LEU A 191 16.90 0.91 7.35
C LEU A 191 16.09 1.25 6.10
N ALA A 192 16.70 2.01 5.21
CA ALA A 192 16.31 2.17 3.82
C ALA A 192 17.28 1.42 2.91
N ILE A 193 16.78 0.41 2.20
CA ILE A 193 17.54 -0.40 1.26
C ILE A 193 17.17 0.04 -0.15
N SER A 194 18.11 0.64 -0.88
CA SER A 194 17.93 0.98 -2.30
C SER A 194 17.73 -0.29 -3.12
N ALA A 195 16.73 -0.29 -3.99
CA ALA A 195 16.30 -1.49 -4.69
C ALA A 195 15.97 -1.24 -6.17
N ASN A 196 16.14 -2.30 -6.96
CA ASN A 196 15.56 -2.45 -8.29
C ASN A 196 14.37 -3.39 -8.17
N TRP A 197 13.22 -2.98 -8.70
CA TRP A 197 12.04 -3.84 -8.78
C TRP A 197 11.83 -4.34 -10.21
N SER A 198 11.25 -5.54 -10.33
CA SER A 198 10.83 -6.12 -11.60
C SER A 198 9.53 -6.88 -11.43
N ARG A 199 8.57 -6.57 -12.30
CA ARG A 199 7.27 -7.25 -12.42
C ARG A 199 6.95 -7.41 -13.90
N PRO A 200 7.44 -8.49 -14.56
CA PRO A 200 7.31 -8.65 -16.02
C PRO A 200 5.88 -8.75 -16.53
N THR A 201 4.96 -9.32 -15.76
CA THR A 201 3.54 -9.45 -16.12
C THR A 201 2.64 -9.19 -14.91
N GLY A 202 1.34 -8.96 -15.16
CA GLY A 202 0.36 -8.72 -14.11
C GLY A 202 0.15 -9.91 -13.18
N GLU A 203 0.30 -11.13 -13.69
CA GLU A 203 0.11 -12.38 -12.92
C GLU A 203 1.29 -12.68 -11.98
N GLN A 204 2.42 -12.00 -12.16
CA GLN A 204 3.60 -12.15 -11.31
C GLN A 204 3.61 -11.10 -10.20
N GLY A 205 4.14 -11.49 -9.04
CA GLY A 205 4.45 -10.54 -7.98
C GLY A 205 5.72 -9.74 -8.30
N THR A 206 5.85 -8.58 -7.66
CA THR A 206 7.03 -7.72 -7.81
C THR A 206 8.23 -8.32 -7.09
N THR A 207 9.31 -8.57 -7.82
CA THR A 207 10.61 -8.98 -7.26
C THR A 207 11.44 -7.75 -6.88
N TRP A 208 12.28 -7.89 -5.85
CA TRP A 208 13.09 -6.80 -5.31
C TRP A 208 14.54 -7.24 -5.14
N LYS A 209 15.46 -6.47 -5.71
CA LYS A 209 16.89 -6.75 -5.66
C LYS A 209 17.70 -5.52 -5.26
N THR A 210 18.83 -5.74 -4.59
CA THR A 210 19.81 -4.68 -4.33
C THR A 210 20.39 -4.15 -5.64
N GLU A 211 21.16 -3.06 -5.57
CA GLU A 211 21.89 -2.56 -6.74
C GLU A 211 22.95 -3.53 -7.26
N ALA A 212 23.45 -4.42 -6.39
CA ALA A 212 24.36 -5.50 -6.75
C ALA A 212 23.64 -6.73 -7.36
N GLY A 213 22.31 -6.80 -7.29
CA GLY A 213 21.50 -7.86 -7.89
C GLY A 213 21.06 -8.97 -6.93
N ASP A 214 21.41 -8.86 -5.65
CA ASP A 214 20.99 -9.81 -4.60
C ASP A 214 19.51 -9.61 -4.27
N GLU A 215 18.79 -10.70 -3.98
CA GLU A 215 17.40 -10.62 -3.52
C GLU A 215 17.31 -9.87 -2.18
N ILE A 216 16.34 -8.96 -2.05
CA ILE A 216 16.04 -8.28 -0.78
C ILE A 216 14.93 -9.04 -0.08
N LYS A 217 15.20 -9.55 1.12
CA LYS A 217 14.23 -10.29 1.94
C LYS A 217 13.43 -9.33 2.81
N PHE A 218 12.13 -9.59 2.96
CA PHE A 218 11.23 -8.75 3.76
C PHE A 218 11.22 -9.15 5.23
N ALA A 219 10.83 -8.23 6.11
CA ALA A 219 10.57 -8.56 7.50
C ALA A 219 9.23 -9.30 7.58
N ALA A 220 9.16 -10.35 8.41
CA ALA A 220 7.89 -11.02 8.66
C ALA A 220 6.84 -10.02 9.19
N GLY A 221 5.60 -10.12 8.71
CA GLY A 221 4.50 -9.25 9.12
C GLY A 221 3.86 -8.49 7.95
N GLN A 222 3.32 -7.31 8.25
CA GLN A 222 2.61 -6.51 7.26
C GLN A 222 3.60 -5.87 6.28
N VAL A 223 3.25 -5.94 4.99
CA VAL A 223 3.95 -5.26 3.90
C VAL A 223 3.00 -4.22 3.33
N TRP A 224 3.42 -2.96 3.29
CA TRP A 224 2.65 -1.91 2.65
C TRP A 224 3.47 -1.30 1.52
N ILE A 225 2.82 -0.99 0.40
CA ILE A 225 3.46 -0.46 -0.79
C ILE A 225 2.93 0.95 -1.07
N ALA A 226 3.83 1.91 -1.19
CA ALA A 226 3.57 3.23 -1.72
C ALA A 226 4.03 3.29 -3.17
N LEU A 227 3.08 3.38 -4.10
CA LEU A 227 3.34 3.67 -5.51
C LEU A 227 3.46 5.18 -5.70
N THR A 228 4.60 5.68 -6.18
CA THR A 228 4.81 7.12 -6.39
C THR A 228 5.75 7.37 -7.57
N ASP A 229 5.63 8.52 -8.22
CA ASP A 229 6.55 9.04 -9.21
C ASP A 229 7.53 10.07 -8.61
N LYS A 230 7.41 10.37 -7.31
CA LYS A 230 8.24 11.33 -6.61
C LYS A 230 9.30 10.63 -5.76
N THR A 231 10.50 11.18 -5.79
CA THR A 231 11.58 10.77 -4.88
C THR A 231 11.16 10.99 -3.42
N PRO A 232 11.24 9.96 -2.55
CA PRO A 232 10.93 10.11 -1.13
C PRO A 232 12.00 10.94 -0.41
N ILE A 233 11.61 11.59 0.69
CA ILE A 233 12.52 12.37 1.54
C ILE A 233 12.82 11.55 2.78
N PHE A 234 14.08 11.16 2.97
CA PHE A 234 14.54 10.40 4.12
C PHE A 234 15.06 11.34 5.23
N THR A 235 14.73 11.00 6.47
CA THR A 235 15.30 11.65 7.66
C THR A 235 16.35 10.70 8.25
N PRO A 236 17.65 11.05 8.23
CA PRO A 236 18.68 10.24 8.85
C PRO A 236 18.43 10.02 10.35
N VAL A 237 19.05 8.99 10.92
CA VAL A 237 19.19 8.90 12.39
C VAL A 237 20.19 9.97 12.83
N ALA A 238 19.85 10.76 13.84
CA ALA A 238 20.80 11.72 14.40
C ALA A 238 21.99 10.94 14.99
N ILE A 239 23.21 11.27 14.54
CA ILE A 239 24.42 10.79 15.19
C ILE A 239 24.53 11.58 16.50
N ALA A 240 24.45 10.90 17.64
CA ALA A 240 24.78 11.52 18.90
C ALA A 240 26.29 11.85 18.88
N ASN A 241 26.63 13.11 18.62
CA ASN A 241 27.96 13.61 18.90
C ASN A 241 28.14 13.58 20.42
N ASN A 242 28.82 12.57 20.95
CA ASN A 242 29.36 12.61 22.31
C ASN A 242 30.55 13.59 22.31
N GLU A 243 30.29 14.88 22.15
CA GLU A 243 31.24 15.94 22.51
C GLU A 243 31.12 16.20 24.02
N ASP A 244 31.62 15.26 24.82
CA ASP A 244 31.93 15.51 26.23
C ASP A 244 33.12 14.63 26.65
N ALA A 245 34.24 14.84 25.96
CA ALA A 245 35.55 14.47 26.46
C ALA A 245 36.30 15.75 26.83
N THR A 246 36.05 16.25 28.03
CA THR A 246 36.89 17.29 28.64
C THR A 246 38.33 16.76 28.72
N PRO A 247 39.36 17.45 28.19
CA PRO A 247 40.74 17.01 28.36
C PRO A 247 41.12 17.03 29.84
N PRO A 248 41.93 16.08 30.33
CA PRO A 248 42.41 16.14 31.70
C PRO A 248 43.24 17.42 31.89
N SER A 249 42.86 18.21 32.90
CA SER A 249 43.61 19.38 33.33
C SER A 249 45.01 18.96 33.78
N ALA A 250 46.04 19.45 33.09
CA ALA A 250 47.42 19.29 33.50
C ALA A 250 47.68 20.01 34.84
N LYS A 251 48.23 19.30 35.81
CA LYS A 251 49.00 19.83 36.93
C LYS A 251 50.22 18.95 37.13
#